data_AF-A0AAW8KMR6-F1
#
_entry.id   AF-A0AAW8KMR6-F1
#
_cell.length_a   1.000
_cell.length_b   1.000
_cell.length_c   1.000
_cell.angle_alpha   90.00
_cell.angle_beta   90.00
_cell.angle_gamma   90.00
#
_symmetry.space_group_name_H-M   'P 1'
#
loop_
_entity.id
_entity.type
_entity.pdbx_description
1 polymer ?
#
loop_
_entity_poly.entity_id
_entity_poly.type
_entity_poly.pdbx_seq_one_letter_code
_entity_poly.pdbx_strand_id
1 'polypeptide(L)'
;YKGVVFNEMKGAMSAPSDQLYHQLAHHLFPETTYHYNSGGDPKDIPDLTYEQLVDFYKVHYHPSNAVFMTFGNQTAYELQEQFEKLALHKFSAGTTLYSKPEKRL
;
A
#
# COMPACT_ATOMS: atom_id res chain seq x y z
N TYR A 1 23.09 -8.03 0.00
CA TYR A 1 21.72 -8.45 -0.38
C TYR A 1 21.49 -8.14 -1.85
N LYS A 2 20.62 -8.90 -2.52
CA LYS A 2 20.18 -8.65 -3.90
C LYS A 2 18.64 -8.56 -3.86
N GLY A 3 18.08 -7.48 -4.42
CA GLY A 3 16.64 -7.26 -4.51
C GLY A 3 16.36 -5.88 -5.06
N VAL A 4 15.36 -5.75 -5.94
CA VAL A 4 15.04 -4.47 -6.61
C VAL A 4 14.69 -3.41 -5.57
N VAL A 5 13.69 -3.68 -4.73
CA VAL A 5 13.23 -2.76 -3.67
C VAL A 5 14.34 -2.49 -2.65
N PHE A 6 15.08 -3.51 -2.21
CA PHE A 6 16.19 -3.32 -1.27
C PHE A 6 17.24 -2.33 -1.82
N ASN A 7 17.62 -2.47 -3.09
CA ASN A 7 18.62 -1.61 -3.72
C ASN A 7 18.09 -0.20 -3.95
N GLU A 8 16.81 -0.06 -4.34
CA GLU A 8 16.14 1.22 -4.50
C GLU A 8 16.09 1.99 -3.17
N MET A 9 15.62 1.34 -2.10
CA MET A 9 15.49 1.97 -0.78
C MET A 9 16.85 2.29 -0.15
N LYS A 10 17.88 1.49 -0.43
CA LYS A 10 19.25 1.83 -0.01
C LYS A 10 19.76 3.12 -0.68
N GLY A 11 19.34 3.38 -1.92
CA GLY A 11 19.62 4.63 -2.62
C GLY A 11 18.79 5.79 -2.07
N ALA A 12 17.47 5.62 -1.97
CA ALA A 12 16.56 6.65 -1.48
C ALA A 12 16.91 7.12 -0.06
N MET A 13 17.24 6.19 0.85
CA MET A 13 17.61 6.54 2.22
C MET A 13 19.01 7.15 2.37
N SER A 14 19.75 7.38 1.29
CA SER A 14 21.04 8.09 1.35
C SER A 14 20.90 9.62 1.35
N ALA A 15 19.73 10.15 0.98
CA ALA A 15 19.48 11.59 0.97
C ALA A 15 19.11 12.11 2.38
N PRO A 16 19.81 13.13 2.91
CA PRO A 16 19.49 13.70 4.23
C PRO A 16 18.08 14.28 4.35
N SER A 17 17.51 14.81 3.26
CA SER A 17 16.13 15.33 3.22
C SER A 17 15.10 14.23 3.47
N ASP A 18 15.32 13.05 2.89
CA ASP A 18 14.38 11.93 2.98
C ASP A 18 14.45 11.33 4.38
N GLN A 19 15.65 11.22 4.95
CA GLN A 19 15.84 10.84 6.34
C GLN A 19 15.12 11.80 7.30
N LEU A 20 15.27 13.12 7.09
CA LEU A 20 14.58 14.13 7.90
C LEU A 20 13.06 14.00 7.79
N TYR A 21 12.53 13.85 6.57
CA TYR A 21 11.10 13.69 6.35
C TYR A 21 10.53 12.47 7.09
N HIS A 22 11.18 11.31 6.97
CA HIS A 22 10.73 10.09 7.66
C HIS A 22 10.83 10.21 9.18
N GLN A 23 11.89 10.83 9.70
CA GLN A 23 12.02 11.08 11.14
C GLN A 23 10.94 12.05 11.65
N LEU A 24 10.63 13.11 10.90
CA LEU A 24 9.57 14.04 11.25
C LEU A 24 8.21 13.35 11.24
N ALA A 25 7.89 12.61 10.16
CA ALA A 25 6.65 11.86 10.05
C ALA A 25 6.50 10.85 11.20
N HIS A 26 7.60 10.19 11.60
CA HIS A 26 7.60 9.26 12.72
C HIS A 26 7.09 9.87 14.03
N HIS A 27 7.50 11.11 14.32
CA HIS A 27 7.13 11.80 15.55
C HIS A 27 5.81 12.56 15.45
N LEU A 28 5.42 13.02 14.25
CA LEU A 28 4.17 13.76 14.04
C LEU A 28 2.94 12.86 13.94
N PHE A 29 3.11 11.61 13.49
CA PHE A 29 2.00 10.70 13.18
C PHE A 29 2.06 9.38 13.97
N PRO A 30 2.13 9.41 15.31
CA PRO A 30 2.39 8.20 16.12
C PRO A 30 1.26 7.17 16.11
N GLU A 31 0.02 7.55 15.77
CA GLU A 31 -1.13 6.64 15.81
C GLU A 31 -1.46 6.04 14.43
N THR A 32 -1.11 6.72 13.33
CA THR A 32 -1.42 6.30 11.96
C THR A 32 -0.24 5.61 11.29
N THR A 33 -0.47 4.92 10.17
CA THR A 33 0.63 4.23 9.47
C THR A 33 1.69 5.16 8.89
N TYR A 34 1.51 6.48 8.94
CA TYR A 34 2.44 7.45 8.36
C TYR A 34 3.76 7.58 9.13
N HIS A 35 3.87 7.07 10.37
CA HIS A 35 5.16 6.96 11.05
C HIS A 35 6.06 5.84 10.53
N TYR A 36 5.56 4.99 9.62
CA TYR A 36 6.34 3.97 8.92
C TYR A 36 6.79 4.45 7.54
N ASN A 37 7.97 4.01 7.11
CA ASN A 37 8.40 4.13 5.73
C ASN A 37 7.77 3.00 4.89
N SER A 38 6.71 3.30 4.13
CA SER A 38 6.03 2.30 3.29
C SER A 38 6.89 1.78 2.13
N GLY A 39 7.95 2.50 1.74
CA GLY A 39 8.93 1.99 0.77
C GLY A 39 9.80 0.86 1.34
N GLY A 40 9.92 0.81 2.67
CA GLY A 40 10.71 -0.17 3.41
C GLY A 40 12.07 0.39 3.84
N ASP A 41 12.39 0.24 5.12
CA ASP A 41 13.73 0.52 5.62
C ASP A 41 14.67 -0.62 5.18
N PRO A 42 15.83 -0.34 4.55
CA PRO A 42 16.79 -1.36 4.16
C PRO A 42 17.20 -2.32 5.29
N LYS A 43 17.11 -1.88 6.56
CA LYS A 43 17.41 -2.75 7.71
C LYS A 43 16.30 -3.79 7.98
N ASP A 44 15.05 -3.46 7.66
CA ASP A 44 13.86 -4.26 7.99
C ASP A 44 13.40 -5.12 6.80
N ILE A 45 13.66 -4.68 5.55
CA ILE A 45 13.28 -5.40 4.33
C ILE A 45 13.72 -6.88 4.32
N PRO A 46 14.96 -7.24 4.74
CA PRO A 46 15.39 -8.65 4.74
C PRO A 46 14.61 -9.56 5.68
N ASP A 47 13.93 -9.00 6.69
CA ASP A 47 13.18 -9.75 7.69
C ASP A 47 11.73 -10.04 7.24
N LEU A 48 11.28 -9.43 6.14
CA LEU A 48 9.96 -9.70 5.57
C LEU A 48 9.91 -11.10 4.96
N THR A 49 9.09 -11.96 5.54
CA THR A 49 8.84 -13.31 5.03
C THR A 49 7.87 -13.31 3.85
N TYR A 50 7.93 -14.36 3.03
CA TYR A 50 7.00 -14.53 1.92
C TYR A 50 5.55 -14.66 2.40
N GLU A 51 5.34 -15.38 3.50
CA GLU A 51 4.03 -15.60 4.11
C GLU A 51 3.41 -14.27 4.55
N GLN A 52 4.18 -13.42 5.24
CA GLN A 52 3.73 -12.08 5.63
C GLN A 52 3.35 -11.22 4.42
N LEU A 53 4.12 -11.30 3.33
CA LEU A 53 3.81 -10.58 2.09
C LEU A 53 2.50 -11.07 1.46
N VAL A 54 2.31 -12.39 1.39
CA VAL A 54 1.09 -13.01 0.84
C VAL A 54 -0.13 -12.67 1.71
N ASP A 55 0.01 -12.71 3.02
CA ASP A 55 -1.08 -12.39 3.93
C ASP A 55 -1.46 -10.90 3.87
N PHE A 56 -0.47 -10.02 3.76
CA PHE A 56 -0.72 -8.60 3.49
C PHE A 56 -1.51 -8.41 2.20
N TYR A 57 -1.10 -9.08 1.11
CA TYR A 57 -1.79 -9.02 -0.18
C TYR A 57 -3.25 -9.49 -0.07
N LYS A 58 -3.50 -10.66 0.53
CA LYS A 58 -4.86 -11.21 0.68
C LYS A 58 -5.80 -10.25 1.44
N VAL A 59 -5.28 -9.56 2.45
CA VAL A 59 -6.06 -8.62 3.27
C VAL A 59 -6.31 -7.30 2.53
N HIS A 60 -5.29 -6.73 1.87
CA HIS A 60 -5.37 -5.35 1.34
C HIS A 60 -5.81 -5.25 -0.12
N TYR A 61 -5.62 -6.30 -0.94
CA TYR A 61 -5.92 -6.30 -2.38
C TYR A 61 -7.27 -6.94 -2.74
N HIS A 62 -8.11 -7.25 -1.74
CA HIS A 62 -9.48 -7.67 -2.00
C HIS A 62 -10.26 -6.55 -2.71
N PRO A 63 -11.09 -6.83 -3.75
CA PRO A 63 -11.81 -5.78 -4.48
C PRO A 63 -12.75 -4.92 -3.63
N SER A 64 -13.27 -5.45 -2.53
CA SER A 64 -14.04 -4.66 -1.53
C SER A 64 -13.24 -3.55 -0.85
N ASN A 65 -11.91 -3.55 -1.00
CA ASN A 65 -11.00 -2.51 -0.54
C ASN A 65 -10.38 -1.70 -1.70
N ALA A 66 -10.84 -1.91 -2.94
CA ALA A 66 -10.32 -1.27 -4.13
C ALA A 66 -11.25 -0.17 -4.65
N VAL A 67 -10.67 0.83 -5.31
CA VAL A 67 -11.41 1.85 -6.07
C VAL A 67 -10.95 1.78 -7.51
N PHE A 68 -11.87 1.51 -8.43
CA PHE A 68 -11.61 1.52 -9.87
C PHE A 68 -11.85 2.93 -10.40
N MET A 69 -10.82 3.55 -10.97
CA MET A 69 -10.89 4.87 -11.57
C MET A 69 -10.65 4.76 -13.07
N THR A 70 -11.58 5.26 -13.89
CA THR A 70 -11.53 5.19 -15.36
C THR A 70 -11.74 6.55 -15.98
N PHE A 71 -11.15 6.77 -17.15
CA PHE A 71 -11.36 7.97 -17.96
C PHE A 71 -11.37 7.60 -19.44
N GLY A 72 -12.32 8.14 -20.21
CA GLY A 72 -12.41 7.91 -21.65
C GLY A 72 -13.85 7.85 -22.14
N ASN A 73 -14.01 7.39 -23.39
CA ASN A 73 -15.27 7.35 -24.11
C ASN A 73 -15.90 5.93 -24.08
N GLN A 74 -16.01 5.35 -22.91
CA GLN A 74 -16.75 4.11 -22.65
C GLN A 74 -17.81 4.40 -21.60
N THR A 75 -18.96 3.73 -21.69
CA THR A 75 -20.01 3.92 -20.69
C THR A 75 -19.63 3.25 -19.38
N ALA A 76 -20.13 3.79 -18.26
CA ALA A 76 -19.93 3.17 -16.95
C ALA A 76 -20.47 1.73 -16.90
N TYR A 77 -21.56 1.45 -17.63
CA TYR A 77 -22.15 0.12 -17.71
C TYR A 77 -21.21 -0.90 -18.38
N GLU A 78 -20.65 -0.57 -19.55
CA GLU A 78 -19.71 -1.45 -20.25
C GLU A 78 -18.46 -1.73 -19.40
N LEU A 79 -17.95 -0.70 -18.71
CA LEU A 79 -16.82 -0.85 -17.79
C LEU A 79 -17.17 -1.78 -16.62
N GLN A 80 -18.33 -1.61 -15.99
CA GLN A 80 -18.78 -2.46 -14.89
C GLN A 80 -18.98 -3.91 -15.33
N GLU A 81 -19.55 -4.14 -16.52
CA GLU A 81 -19.70 -5.49 -17.08
C GLU A 81 -18.34 -6.16 -17.31
N GLN A 82 -17.34 -5.42 -17.80
CA GLN A 82 -15.98 -5.93 -17.96
C GLN A 82 -15.33 -6.26 -16.61
N PHE A 83 -15.47 -5.39 -15.60
CA PHE A 83 -14.91 -5.65 -14.27
C PHE A 83 -15.50 -6.92 -13.66
N GLU A 84 -16.82 -7.11 -13.77
CA GLU A 84 -17.51 -8.30 -13.32
C GLU A 84 -17.00 -9.55 -14.04
N LYS A 85 -17.04 -9.54 -15.37
CA LYS A 85 -16.67 -10.68 -16.20
C LYS A 85 -15.21 -11.10 -16.04
N LEU A 86 -14.29 -10.15 -15.90
CA LEU A 86 -12.85 -10.44 -15.86
C LEU A 86 -12.35 -10.78 -14.46
N ALA A 87 -12.90 -10.13 -13.42
CA ALA A 87 -12.35 -10.19 -12.07
C ALA A 87 -13.39 -10.39 -10.97
N LEU A 88 -14.40 -9.51 -10.85
CA LEU A 88 -15.18 -9.39 -9.60
C LEU A 88 -16.06 -10.62 -9.30
N HIS A 89 -16.54 -11.35 -10.31
CA HIS A 89 -17.33 -12.58 -10.11
C HIS A 89 -16.60 -13.68 -9.32
N LYS A 90 -15.26 -13.59 -9.21
CA LYS A 90 -14.42 -14.55 -8.47
C LYS A 90 -14.40 -14.29 -6.96
N PHE A 91 -15.00 -13.19 -6.51
CA PHE A 91 -14.92 -12.73 -5.13
C PHE A 91 -16.31 -12.65 -4.49
N SER A 92 -16.41 -13.10 -3.24
CA SER A 92 -17.52 -12.73 -2.37
C SER A 92 -17.29 -11.34 -1.78
N ALA A 93 -18.32 -10.74 -1.17
CA ALA A 93 -18.13 -9.53 -0.38
C ALA A 93 -17.06 -9.76 0.71
N GLY A 94 -16.06 -8.88 0.75
CA GLY A 94 -15.00 -8.89 1.74
C GLY A 94 -15.09 -7.70 2.70
N THR A 95 -14.06 -7.53 3.53
CA THR A 95 -13.97 -6.42 4.48
C THR A 95 -13.30 -5.21 3.84
N THR A 96 -13.90 -4.03 3.99
CA THR A 96 -13.26 -2.75 3.66
C THR A 96 -12.43 -2.29 4.85
N LEU A 97 -11.18 -1.90 4.61
CA LEU A 97 -10.26 -1.43 5.65
C LEU A 97 -10.39 0.09 5.79
N TYR A 98 -10.42 0.58 7.03
CA TYR A 98 -10.48 1.99 7.33
C TYR A 98 -9.25 2.42 8.12
N SER A 99 -8.72 3.60 7.79
CA SER A 99 -7.63 4.18 8.57
C SER A 99 -8.13 4.65 9.93
N LYS A 100 -7.25 4.60 10.93
CA LYS A 100 -7.48 5.30 12.20
C LYS A 100 -7.21 6.79 11.99
N PRO A 101 -8.00 7.69 12.57
CA PRO A 101 -7.69 9.11 12.53
C PRO A 101 -6.48 9.42 13.41
N GLU A 102 -5.62 10.33 12.95
CA GLU A 102 -4.50 10.83 13.75
C GLU A 102 -4.99 11.74 14.88
N LYS A 103 -4.38 11.62 16.06
CA LYS A 103 -4.61 12.56 17.16
C LYS A 103 -3.65 13.73 17.00
N ARG A 104 -4.15 14.83 16.45
CA ARG A 104 -3.39 16.08 16.41
C ARG A 104 -3.34 16.70 17.80
N LEU A 105 -2.18 17.23 18.18
CA LEU A 105 -1.99 18.03 19.40
C LEU A 105 -2.89 19.28 19.40
#